data_AF-A0A0C2W431-F1
#
_entry.id   AF-A0A0C2W431-F1
#
_cell.length_a   1.000
_cell.length_b   1.000
_cell.length_c   1.000
_cell.angle_alpha   90.00
_cell.angle_beta   90.00
_cell.angle_gamma   90.00
#
_symmetry.space_group_name_H-M   'P 1'
#
loop_
_entity.id
_entity.type
_entity.pdbx_description
1 polymer ?
#
loop_
_entity_poly.entity_id
_entity_poly.type
_entity_poly.pdbx_seq_one_letter_code
_entity_poly.pdbx_strand_id
1 'polypeptide(L)'
;DELVAYLEQDRERVTDILGWWMKKQETFPRLSRMAMDYHCVPATSVDVERAFSQGRILLSHIRNRLSAESTRSLLCLGAWFKTGLVQ
;
A
#
# COMPACT_ATOMS: atom_id res chain seq x y z
N ASP A 1 -19.76 0.08 22.06
CA ASP A 1 -18.88 -0.73 21.20
C ASP A 1 -18.71 0.04 19.89
N GLU A 2 -17.48 0.22 19.41
CA GLU A 2 -17.17 0.99 18.20
C GLU A 2 -17.84 0.38 16.96
N LEU A 3 -17.88 -0.95 16.87
CA LEU A 3 -18.46 -1.64 15.72
C LEU A 3 -19.97 -1.41 15.64
N VAL A 4 -20.68 -1.52 16.77
CA VAL A 4 -22.13 -1.28 16.82
C VAL A 4 -22.45 0.16 16.42
N ALA A 5 -21.73 1.13 17.00
CA ALA A 5 -21.93 2.55 16.68
C ALA A 5 -21.63 2.88 15.21
N TYR A 6 -20.66 2.20 14.57
CA TYR A 6 -20.38 2.36 13.15
C TYR A 6 -21.50 1.75 12.27
N LEU A 7 -22.00 0.56 12.64
CA LEU A 7 -23.06 -0.12 11.89
C LEU A 7 -24.42 0.60 11.97
N GLU A 8 -24.63 1.39 13.02
CA GLU A 8 -25.82 2.24 13.20
C GLU A 8 -25.77 3.55 12.40
N GLN A 9 -24.61 3.95 11.88
CA GLN A 9 -24.50 5.16 11.05
C GLN A 9 -25.10 4.97 9.66
N ASP A 10 -25.61 6.06 9.11
CA ASP A 10 -26.06 6.10 7.72
C ASP A 10 -24.91 5.79 6.76
N ARG A 11 -25.24 5.08 5.68
CA ARG A 11 -24.28 4.68 4.65
C ARG A 11 -23.89 5.89 3.80
N GLU A 12 -22.61 6.24 3.85
CA GLU A 12 -22.02 7.30 3.02
C GLU A 12 -21.31 6.70 1.79
N ARG A 13 -21.40 7.37 0.64
CA ARG A 13 -20.55 7.05 -0.52
C ARG A 13 -19.19 7.71 -0.35
N VAL A 14 -18.16 6.90 -0.18
CA VAL A 14 -16.79 7.35 0.06
C VAL A 14 -15.90 6.99 -1.13
N THR A 15 -15.25 7.99 -1.72
CA THR A 15 -14.30 7.80 -2.83
C THR A 15 -12.90 7.41 -2.33
N ASP A 16 -12.44 8.05 -1.25
CA ASP A 16 -11.18 7.75 -0.58
C ASP A 16 -11.44 7.12 0.79
N ILE A 17 -11.51 5.79 0.81
CA ILE A 17 -11.84 5.03 2.02
C ILE A 17 -10.75 5.15 3.09
N LEU A 18 -9.48 5.24 2.70
CA LEU A 18 -8.37 5.38 3.63
C LEU A 18 -8.37 6.77 4.28
N GLY A 19 -8.54 7.82 3.47
CA GLY A 19 -8.67 9.19 3.99
C GLY A 19 -9.91 9.38 4.88
N TRP A 20 -11.00 8.67 4.60
CA TRP A 20 -12.19 8.68 5.46
C TRP A 20 -11.90 8.03 6.83
N TRP A 21 -11.28 6.85 6.85
CA TRP A 21 -10.91 6.19 8.11
C TRP A 21 -9.88 6.99 8.91
N MET A 22 -8.93 7.67 8.24
CA MET A 22 -7.99 8.59 8.90
C MET A 22 -8.71 9.71 9.66
N LYS A 23 -9.73 10.33 9.05
CA LYS A 23 -10.53 11.38 9.71
C LYS A 23 -11.36 10.87 10.88
N LYS A 24 -11.70 9.58 10.89
CA LYS A 24 -12.53 8.93 11.91
C LYS A 24 -11.74 8.28 13.05
N GLN A 25 -10.40 8.39 13.04
CA GLN A 25 -9.55 7.79 14.08
C GLN A 25 -9.88 8.25 15.50
N GLU A 26 -10.28 9.52 15.68
CA GLU A 26 -10.69 10.03 16.98
C GLU A 26 -12.02 9.43 17.47
N THR A 27 -12.96 9.19 16.54
CA THR A 27 -14.28 8.60 16.85
C THR A 27 -14.20 7.08 17.04
N PHE A 28 -13.34 6.41 16.26
CA PHE A 28 -13.23 4.96 16.18
C PHE A 28 -11.76 4.51 16.26
N PRO A 29 -11.08 4.67 17.40
CA PRO A 29 -9.63 4.49 17.50
C PRO A 29 -9.17 3.04 17.25
N ARG A 30 -9.99 2.04 17.57
CA ARG A 30 -9.64 0.63 17.35
C ARG A 30 -10.13 0.13 16.00
N LEU A 31 -11.36 0.48 15.64
CA LEU A 31 -11.99 0.04 14.40
C LEU A 31 -11.32 0.66 13.18
N SER A 32 -10.93 1.94 13.24
CA SER A 32 -10.20 2.61 12.15
C SER A 32 -8.86 1.91 11.85
N ARG A 33 -8.13 1.47 12.88
CA ARG A 33 -6.87 0.72 12.71
C ARG A 33 -7.10 -0.57 11.93
N MET A 34 -8.06 -1.38 12.39
CA MET A 34 -8.43 -2.63 11.72
C MET A 34 -8.89 -2.39 10.27
N ALA A 35 -9.75 -1.39 10.05
CA ALA A 35 -10.27 -1.10 8.73
C ALA A 35 -9.18 -0.63 7.76
N MET A 36 -8.26 0.22 8.22
CA MET A 36 -7.10 0.63 7.42
C MET A 36 -6.21 -0.57 7.08
N ASP A 37 -5.96 -1.49 8.02
CA ASP A 37 -5.17 -2.70 7.75
C ASP A 37 -5.80 -3.54 6.62
N TYR A 38 -7.13 -3.71 6.62
CA TYR A 38 -7.83 -4.44 5.56
C TYR A 38 -7.85 -3.70 4.22
N HIS A 39 -8.08 -2.38 4.23
CA HIS A 39 -8.19 -1.60 3.00
C HIS A 39 -6.84 -1.32 2.31
N CYS A 40 -5.74 -1.38 3.05
CA CYS A 40 -4.39 -1.24 2.49
C CYS A 40 -3.90 -2.52 1.78
N VAL A 41 -4.57 -3.65 1.96
CA VAL A 41 -4.21 -4.90 1.26
C VAL A 41 -4.62 -4.77 -0.20
N PRO A 42 -3.70 -4.95 -1.17
CA PRO A 42 -4.05 -4.95 -2.58
C PRO A 42 -5.01 -6.10 -2.88
N ALA A 43 -6.04 -5.83 -3.69
CA ALA A 43 -7.05 -6.83 -4.04
C ALA A 43 -6.50 -7.98 -4.89
N THR A 44 -5.32 -7.81 -5.51
CA THR A 44 -4.72 -8.78 -6.44
C THR A 44 -3.20 -8.84 -6.27
N SER A 45 -2.58 -9.89 -6.80
CA SER A 45 -1.12 -10.06 -6.87
C SER A 45 -0.45 -9.18 -7.94
N VAL A 46 -1.21 -8.39 -8.70
CA VAL A 46 -0.69 -7.64 -9.88
C VAL A 46 0.46 -6.71 -9.51
N ASP A 47 0.40 -6.03 -8.36
CA ASP A 47 1.47 -5.13 -7.93
C ASP A 47 2.76 -5.89 -7.60
N VAL A 48 2.63 -7.07 -6.98
CA VAL A 48 3.75 -7.96 -6.67
C VAL A 48 4.36 -8.54 -7.95
N GLU A 49 3.53 -8.97 -8.89
CA GLU A 49 3.97 -9.48 -10.20
C GLU A 49 4.67 -8.39 -11.02
N ARG A 50 4.18 -7.15 -10.97
CA ARG A 50 4.81 -6.00 -11.62
C ARG A 50 6.20 -5.74 -11.02
N ALA A 51 6.34 -5.80 -9.69
CA ALA A 51 7.63 -5.66 -9.03
C ALA A 51 8.61 -6.77 -9.42
N PHE A 52 8.16 -8.03 -9.47
CA PHE A 52 9.00 -9.16 -9.91
C PHE A 52 9.40 -9.07 -11.38
N SER A 53 8.48 -8.65 -12.26
CA SER A 53 8.78 -8.45 -13.67
C SER A 53 9.84 -7.35 -13.87
N GLN A 54 9.72 -6.24 -13.14
CA GLN A 54 10.76 -5.20 -13.12
C GLN A 54 12.09 -5.71 -12.57
N GLY A 55 12.07 -6.50 -11.49
CA GLY A 55 13.27 -7.14 -10.95
C GLY A 55 13.96 -8.05 -11.96
N ARG A 56 13.19 -8.87 -12.68
CA ARG A 56 13.71 -9.73 -13.75
C ARG A 56 14.37 -8.92 -14.86
N ILE A 57 13.75 -7.83 -15.32
CA ILE A 57 14.30 -6.91 -16.32
C ILE A 57 15.62 -6.31 -15.81
N LEU A 58 15.64 -5.84 -14.58
CA LEU A 58 16.80 -5.20 -13.97
C LEU A 58 17.97 -6.20 -13.86
N LEU A 59 17.70 -7.44 -13.44
CA LEU A 59 18.71 -8.50 -13.37
C LEU A 59 19.15 -8.99 -14.76
N SER A 60 18.23 -9.13 -15.72
CA SER A 60 18.52 -9.65 -17.06
C SER A 60 19.32 -8.67 -17.92
N HIS A 61 19.00 -7.37 -17.86
CA HIS A 61 19.69 -6.35 -18.66
C HIS A 61 21.05 -5.97 -18.06
N ILE A 62 21.23 -6.10 -16.75
CA ILE A 62 22.38 -5.51 -16.10
C ILE A 62 23.54 -6.51 -15.93
N ARG A 63 23.35 -7.84 -15.98
CA ARG A 63 24.42 -8.88 -15.87
C ARG A 63 25.56 -8.60 -14.86
N ASN A 64 25.31 -7.72 -13.90
CA ASN A 64 26.27 -7.27 -12.92
C ASN A 64 26.08 -8.17 -11.71
N ARG A 65 27.17 -8.39 -10.96
CA ARG A 65 27.20 -9.10 -9.68
C ARG A 65 26.49 -8.29 -8.59
N LEU A 66 25.27 -7.82 -8.85
CA LEU A 66 24.42 -7.13 -7.90
C LEU A 66 23.99 -8.14 -6.85
N SER A 67 24.15 -7.77 -5.58
CA SER A 67 23.58 -8.54 -4.49
C SER A 67 22.05 -8.38 -4.49
N ALA A 68 21.36 -9.33 -3.85
CA ALA A 68 19.92 -9.23 -3.64
C ALA A 68 19.52 -7.91 -2.94
N GLU A 69 20.37 -7.42 -2.05
CA GLU A 69 20.18 -6.14 -1.38
C GLU A 69 20.23 -4.96 -2.36
N SER A 70 21.25 -4.88 -3.22
CA SER A 70 21.34 -3.82 -4.23
C SER A 70 20.16 -3.84 -5.20
N THR A 71 19.73 -5.04 -5.62
CA THR A 71 18.54 -5.18 -6.49
C THR A 71 17.27 -4.69 -5.79
N ARG A 72 17.05 -5.06 -4.52
CA ARG A 72 15.91 -4.58 -3.73
C ARG A 72 15.94 -3.06 -3.61
N SER A 73 17.09 -2.48 -3.24
CA SER A 73 17.23 -1.03 -3.09
C SER A 73 16.94 -0.28 -4.38
N LEU A 74 17.42 -0.77 -5.53
CA LEU A 74 17.13 -0.17 -6.84
C LEU A 74 15.64 -0.23 -7.20
N LEU A 75 14.98 -1.37 -6.94
CA LEU A 75 13.54 -1.52 -7.19
C LEU A 75 12.71 -0.59 -6.29
N CYS A 76 13.03 -0.54 -4.99
CA CYS A 76 12.36 0.36 -4.05
C CYS A 76 12.56 1.82 -4.44
N LEU A 77 13.81 2.24 -4.70
CA LEU A 77 14.12 3.61 -5.10
C LEU A 77 13.40 4.00 -6.40
N GLY A 78 13.39 3.12 -7.40
CA GLY A 78 12.69 3.35 -8.65
C GLY A 78 11.16 3.45 -8.48
N ALA A 79 10.58 2.65 -7.57
CA ALA A 79 9.17 2.76 -7.23
C ALA A 79 8.86 4.08 -6.50
N TRP A 80 9.65 4.42 -5.48
CA TRP A 80 9.48 5.64 -4.69
C TRP A 80 9.65 6.92 -5.51
N PHE A 81 10.60 6.94 -6.44
CA PHE A 81 10.78 8.06 -7.37
C PHE A 81 9.54 8.25 -8.25
N LYS A 82 8.94 7.16 -8.77
CA LYS A 82 7.71 7.22 -9.57
C LYS A 82 6.50 7.69 -8.77
N THR A 83 6.45 7.40 -7.48
CA THR A 83 5.38 7.86 -6.59
C THR A 83 5.67 9.22 -5.95
N GLY A 84 6.81 9.86 -6.27
CA GLY A 84 7.20 11.16 -5.72
C GLY A 84 7.58 11.14 -4.24
N LEU A 85 7.90 9.96 -3.68
CA LEU A 85 8.32 9.82 -2.28
C LEU A 85 9.79 10.23 -2.06
N VAL A 86 10.59 10.25 -3.12
CA VAL A 86 11.99 10.67 -3.14
C VAL A 86 12.23 11.53 -4.38
N GLN A 87 13.00 12.62 -4.24
CA GLN A 87 13.39 13.55 -5.32
C GLN A 87 14.89 13.50 -5.59
#